data_AF-A0A9Q1FA79-F1
#
_entry.id   AF-A0A9Q1FA79-F1
#
_cell.length_a   1.000
_cell.length_b   1.000
_cell.length_c   1.000
_cell.angle_alpha   90.00
_cell.angle_beta   90.00
_cell.angle_gamma   90.00
#
_symmetry.space_group_name_H-M   'P 1'
#
loop_
_entity.id
_entity.type
_entity.pdbx_description
1 polymer ?
#
loop_
_entity_poly.entity_id
_entity_poly.type
_entity_poly.pdbx_seq_one_letter_code
_entity_poly.pdbx_strand_id
1 'polypeptide(L)'
;MGYGLKSCILVSQGNCFTTLSPPTKSCENSATTCDKCLENVSCLWCQTNGTCMDYPVRRVLPPASLCPLSQARWGVCWVNFEALIIAMAVVGGTILLSITVCCCCCCCRNRPAGPDRDEERFARRREEVKQRSDDRKAERRARHDDIRKKYGLIPDSDHPYSKFENE
;
A
#
# COMPACT_ATOMS: atom_id res chain seq x y z
N MET A 1 -10.41 6.40 -37.62
CA MET A 1 -9.28 5.74 -36.94
C MET A 1 -9.79 5.06 -35.68
N GLY A 2 -9.85 3.73 -35.65
CA GLY A 2 -10.11 2.94 -34.44
C GLY A 2 -9.07 1.83 -34.36
N TYR A 3 -8.19 1.89 -33.36
CA TYR A 3 -7.12 0.91 -33.19
C TYR A 3 -7.66 -0.31 -32.44
N GLY A 4 -7.42 -1.48 -33.02
CA GLY A 4 -8.18 -2.71 -32.78
C GLY A 4 -7.85 -3.47 -31.50
N LEU A 5 -8.88 -4.15 -30.98
CA LEU A 5 -8.74 -5.32 -30.13
C LEU A 5 -8.19 -6.49 -30.97
N LYS A 6 -6.94 -6.87 -30.75
CA LYS A 6 -6.44 -8.20 -31.14
C LYS A 6 -6.86 -9.20 -30.07
N SER A 7 -8.00 -9.86 -30.31
CA SER A 7 -8.33 -11.13 -29.67
C SER A 7 -7.39 -12.20 -30.25
N CYS A 8 -6.44 -12.69 -29.47
CA CYS A 8 -5.68 -13.89 -29.79
C CYS A 8 -6.39 -15.08 -29.14
N ILE A 9 -7.29 -15.72 -29.89
CA ILE A 9 -7.76 -17.07 -29.58
C ILE A 9 -6.62 -18.02 -29.93
N LEU A 10 -5.93 -18.56 -28.92
CA LEU A 10 -5.07 -19.71 -29.10
C LEU A 10 -5.91 -20.98 -28.89
N VAL A 11 -6.42 -21.51 -30.00
CA VAL A 11 -6.87 -22.91 -30.09
C VAL A 11 -5.60 -23.76 -30.10
N SER A 12 -5.34 -24.49 -29.02
CA SER A 12 -4.36 -25.58 -29.02
C SER A 12 -5.11 -26.91 -28.98
N GLN A 13 -4.81 -27.76 -29.95
CA GLN A 13 -5.33 -29.12 -30.05
C GLN A 13 -4.92 -29.91 -28.80
N GLY A 14 -5.91 -30.33 -28.01
CA GLY A 14 -5.69 -31.20 -26.87
C GLY A 14 -5.60 -32.65 -27.34
N ASN A 15 -4.39 -33.17 -27.49
CA ASN A 15 -4.16 -34.61 -27.46
C ASN A 15 -4.66 -35.13 -26.12
N CYS A 16 -5.55 -36.13 -26.13
CA CYS A 16 -5.95 -36.85 -24.93
C CYS A 16 -4.76 -37.70 -24.47
N PHE A 17 -3.98 -37.15 -23.54
CA PHE A 17 -3.09 -37.97 -22.74
C PHE A 17 -3.95 -38.67 -21.68
N THR A 18 -4.23 -39.95 -21.89
CA THR A 18 -4.47 -40.85 -20.76
C THR A 18 -3.13 -40.98 -20.03
N THR A 19 -2.81 -39.99 -19.18
CA THR A 19 -1.77 -40.15 -18.18
C THR A 19 -2.28 -41.23 -17.24
N LEU A 20 -1.74 -42.45 -17.35
CA LEU A 20 -1.80 -43.39 -16.24
C LEU A 20 -1.21 -42.64 -15.05
N SER A 21 -2.09 -42.26 -14.11
CA SER A 21 -1.66 -41.79 -12.80
C SER A 21 -0.66 -42.82 -12.26
N PRO A 22 0.57 -42.42 -11.89
CA PRO A 22 1.48 -43.34 -11.21
C PRO A 22 0.72 -43.92 -10.01
N PRO A 23 0.94 -45.19 -9.65
CA PRO A 23 0.23 -45.82 -8.55
C PRO A 23 0.37 -44.91 -7.33
N THR A 24 -0.73 -44.29 -6.91
CA THR A 24 -0.79 -43.51 -5.68
C THR A 24 -0.30 -44.44 -4.59
N LYS A 25 0.90 -44.18 -4.08
CA LYS A 25 1.40 -44.87 -2.89
C LYS A 25 0.46 -44.46 -1.77
N SER A 26 -0.54 -45.29 -1.53
CA SER A 26 -1.53 -45.11 -0.48
C SER A 26 -0.79 -45.03 0.85
N CYS A 27 -1.03 -43.97 1.61
CA CYS A 27 -0.43 -43.73 2.93
C CYS A 27 -0.92 -44.72 4.01
N GLU A 28 -1.87 -45.59 3.68
CA GLU A 28 -2.63 -46.47 4.57
C GLU A 28 -1.79 -47.53 5.29
N ASN A 29 -0.54 -47.80 4.87
CA ASN A 29 0.28 -48.89 5.43
C ASN A 29 1.77 -48.56 5.67
N SER A 30 2.20 -47.30 5.50
CA SER A 30 3.63 -46.98 5.40
C SER A 30 4.31 -46.59 6.72
N ALA A 31 3.58 -46.25 7.79
CA ALA A 31 4.20 -45.63 8.95
C ALA A 31 3.46 -45.84 10.28
N THR A 32 4.19 -46.36 11.28
CA THR A 32 3.78 -46.39 12.70
C THR A 32 4.07 -45.07 13.42
N THR A 33 4.86 -44.17 12.83
CA THR A 33 5.27 -42.90 13.45
C THR A 33 4.96 -41.71 12.54
N CYS A 34 4.68 -40.59 13.17
CA CYS A 34 4.34 -39.33 12.51
C CYS A 34 5.39 -38.88 11.47
N ASP A 35 6.68 -38.94 11.81
CA ASP A 35 7.76 -38.52 10.89
C ASP A 35 7.85 -39.41 9.65
N LYS A 36 7.60 -40.73 9.81
CA LYS A 36 7.58 -41.67 8.69
C LYS A 36 6.35 -41.49 7.81
N CYS A 37 5.22 -41.13 8.40
CA CYS A 37 3.99 -40.84 7.65
C CYS A 37 4.18 -39.58 6.78
N LEU A 38 4.78 -38.54 7.36
CA LEU A 38 4.91 -37.23 6.74
C LEU A 38 6.11 -37.08 5.80
N GLU A 39 6.88 -38.17 5.58
CA GLU A 39 7.92 -38.22 4.54
C GLU A 39 7.33 -37.92 3.14
N ASN A 40 6.05 -38.29 2.94
CA ASN A 40 5.30 -37.92 1.74
C ASN A 40 4.30 -36.80 2.07
N VAL A 41 4.40 -35.68 1.35
CA VAL A 41 3.48 -34.54 1.49
C VAL A 41 2.03 -34.84 1.07
N SER A 42 1.81 -35.97 0.41
CA SER A 42 0.48 -36.49 0.07
C SER A 42 -0.22 -37.18 1.25
N CYS A 43 0.50 -37.46 2.34
CA CYS A 43 -0.03 -38.11 3.53
C CYS A 43 -0.41 -37.11 4.63
N LEU A 44 -1.34 -37.52 5.47
CA LEU A 44 -1.77 -36.83 6.68
C LEU A 44 -1.67 -37.79 7.88
N TRP A 45 -1.13 -37.28 8.98
CA TRP A 45 -1.07 -38.01 10.25
C TRP A 45 -2.13 -37.49 11.22
N CYS A 46 -2.87 -38.40 11.86
CA CYS A 46 -3.82 -38.05 12.91
C CYS A 46 -3.30 -38.47 14.28
N GLN A 47 -3.05 -37.49 15.16
CA GLN A 47 -2.54 -37.76 16.50
C GLN A 47 -3.56 -38.46 17.42
N THR A 48 -4.86 -38.22 17.21
CA THR A 48 -5.93 -38.79 18.05
C THR A 48 -5.95 -40.32 18.03
N ASN A 49 -5.85 -40.92 16.84
CA ASN A 49 -5.90 -42.38 16.65
C ASN A 49 -4.54 -42.97 16.25
N GLY A 50 -3.51 -42.14 16.01
CA GLY A 50 -2.20 -42.59 15.56
C GLY A 50 -2.20 -43.22 14.17
N THR A 51 -3.02 -42.70 13.25
CA THR A 51 -3.22 -43.26 11.92
C THR A 51 -2.61 -42.38 10.83
N CYS A 52 -1.99 -43.02 9.83
CA CYS A 52 -1.50 -42.38 8.60
C CYS A 52 -2.51 -42.62 7.48
N MET A 53 -2.94 -41.56 6.80
CA MET A 53 -3.98 -41.62 5.76
C MET A 53 -3.64 -40.70 4.59
N ASP A 54 -4.23 -40.93 3.43
CA ASP A 54 -4.05 -40.04 2.29
C ASP A 54 -4.72 -38.67 2.55
N TYR A 55 -4.00 -37.58 2.32
CA TYR A 55 -4.55 -36.24 2.44
C TYR A 55 -5.54 -35.98 1.30
N PRO A 56 -6.83 -35.70 1.57
CA PRO A 56 -7.82 -35.53 0.52
C PRO A 56 -7.69 -34.17 -0.16
N VAL A 57 -6.76 -34.04 -1.11
CA VAL A 57 -6.55 -32.82 -1.96
C VAL A 57 -7.79 -32.37 -2.72
N ARG A 58 -8.80 -33.22 -2.85
CA ARG A 58 -10.08 -32.87 -3.51
C ARG A 58 -10.95 -31.94 -2.68
N ARG A 59 -10.71 -31.81 -1.37
CA ARG A 59 -11.46 -30.91 -0.48
C ARG A 59 -10.48 -29.98 0.22
N VAL A 60 -10.80 -28.69 0.24
CA VAL A 60 -9.92 -27.63 0.76
C VAL A 60 -9.54 -27.87 2.23
N LEU A 61 -10.48 -28.40 3.04
CA LEU A 61 -10.23 -28.83 4.41
C LEU A 61 -10.69 -30.29 4.58
N PRO A 62 -9.90 -31.15 5.25
CA PRO A 62 -10.38 -32.46 5.66
C PRO A 62 -11.53 -32.31 6.67
N PRO A 63 -12.61 -33.10 6.56
CA PRO A 63 -13.71 -33.05 7.51
C PRO A 63 -13.23 -33.45 8.91
N ALA A 64 -13.72 -32.76 9.94
CA ALA A 64 -13.37 -33.01 11.34
C ALA A 64 -13.70 -34.44 11.83
N SER A 65 -14.59 -35.14 11.12
CA SER A 65 -14.92 -36.54 11.37
C SER A 65 -13.77 -37.50 11.11
N LEU A 66 -12.81 -37.15 10.24
CA LEU A 66 -11.62 -37.97 9.98
C LEU A 66 -10.56 -37.73 11.05
N CYS A 67 -10.26 -36.46 11.34
CA CYS A 67 -9.35 -36.05 12.40
C CYS A 67 -9.66 -34.60 12.78
N PRO A 68 -9.67 -34.25 14.07
CA PRO A 68 -9.76 -32.86 14.47
C PRO A 68 -8.54 -32.07 13.95
N LEU A 69 -8.79 -30.87 13.42
CA LEU A 69 -7.76 -30.01 12.81
C LEU A 69 -6.58 -29.70 13.75
N SER A 70 -6.84 -29.65 15.06
CA SER A 70 -5.83 -29.42 16.11
C SER A 70 -4.91 -30.62 16.35
N GLN A 71 -5.28 -31.82 15.88
CA GLN A 71 -4.50 -33.06 16.05
C GLN A 71 -3.96 -33.60 14.73
N ALA A 72 -4.48 -33.10 13.60
CA ALA A 72 -3.98 -33.41 12.28
C ALA A 72 -2.61 -32.75 12.05
N ARG A 73 -1.66 -33.50 11.47
CA ARG A 73 -0.32 -33.04 11.10
C ARG A 73 -0.11 -33.26 9.60
N TRP A 74 0.56 -32.33 8.93
CA TRP A 74 0.82 -32.37 7.50
C TRP A 74 2.19 -31.77 7.18
N GLY A 75 3.01 -32.49 6.41
CA GLY A 75 4.38 -32.14 6.03
C GLY A 75 5.40 -32.14 7.18
N VAL A 76 5.01 -31.71 8.38
CA VAL A 76 5.83 -31.66 9.59
C VAL A 76 5.06 -32.17 10.81
N CYS A 77 5.73 -32.89 11.71
CA CYS A 77 5.08 -33.49 12.87
C CYS A 77 4.82 -32.51 14.02
N TRP A 78 5.68 -31.49 14.17
CA TRP A 78 5.67 -30.60 15.34
C TRP A 78 4.55 -29.54 15.35
N VAL A 79 3.88 -29.29 14.21
CA VAL A 79 2.92 -28.19 14.03
C VAL A 79 1.60 -28.76 13.56
N ASN A 80 0.50 -28.26 14.15
CA ASN A 80 -0.86 -28.71 13.84
C ASN A 80 -1.32 -28.13 12.51
N PHE A 81 -2.21 -28.84 11.81
CA PHE A 81 -2.83 -28.37 10.58
C PHE A 81 -3.57 -27.05 10.77
N GLU A 82 -4.26 -26.89 11.91
CA GLU A 82 -4.89 -25.63 12.32
C GLU A 82 -3.90 -24.45 12.34
N ALA A 83 -2.74 -24.64 12.97
CA ALA A 83 -1.71 -23.61 13.06
C ALA A 83 -1.11 -23.29 11.68
N LEU A 84 -0.95 -24.29 10.80
CA LEU A 84 -0.49 -24.08 9.43
C LEU A 84 -1.48 -23.22 8.63
N ILE A 85 -2.79 -23.49 8.74
CA ILE A 85 -3.82 -22.68 8.07
C ILE A 85 -3.78 -21.24 8.57
N ILE A 86 -3.73 -21.04 9.88
CA ILE A 86 -3.67 -19.70 10.47
C ILE A 86 -2.43 -18.95 9.98
N ALA A 87 -1.26 -19.59 9.97
CA ALA A 87 -0.03 -19.00 9.47
C ALA A 87 -0.15 -18.56 8.00
N MET A 88 -0.68 -19.43 7.13
CA MET A 88 -0.89 -19.10 5.71
C MET A 88 -1.92 -17.98 5.53
N ALA A 89 -2.98 -17.95 6.33
CA ALA A 89 -3.97 -16.89 6.32
C ALA A 89 -3.38 -15.54 6.75
N VAL A 90 -2.52 -15.51 7.78
CA VAL A 90 -1.83 -14.29 8.23
C VAL A 90 -0.84 -13.80 7.18
N VAL A 91 -0.02 -14.70 6.61
CA VAL A 91 0.94 -14.33 5.56
C VAL A 91 0.20 -13.82 4.32
N GLY A 92 -0.80 -14.55 3.83
CA GLY A 92 -1.61 -14.12 2.69
C GLY A 92 -2.36 -12.82 2.96
N GLY A 93 -2.97 -12.70 4.14
CA GLY A 93 -3.72 -11.51 4.57
C GLY A 93 -2.84 -10.27 4.71
N THR A 94 -1.64 -10.40 5.28
CA THR A 94 -0.69 -9.28 5.39
C THR A 94 -0.15 -8.85 4.03
N ILE A 95 0.12 -9.79 3.12
CA ILE A 95 0.52 -9.47 1.74
C ILE A 95 -0.62 -8.71 1.03
N LEU A 96 -1.85 -9.22 1.06
CA LEU A 96 -3.00 -8.56 0.45
C LEU A 96 -3.29 -7.19 1.06
N LEU A 97 -3.23 -7.06 2.38
CA LEU A 97 -3.36 -5.78 3.08
C LEU A 97 -2.27 -4.81 2.64
N SER A 98 -1.01 -5.25 2.59
CA SER A 98 0.12 -4.41 2.21
C SER A 98 -0.01 -3.91 0.76
N ILE A 99 -0.46 -4.76 -0.16
CA ILE A 99 -0.73 -4.39 -1.55
C ILE A 99 -1.90 -3.42 -1.61
N THR A 100 -3.00 -3.69 -0.89
CA THR A 100 -4.18 -2.83 -0.89
C THR A 100 -3.84 -1.44 -0.35
N VAL A 101 -3.12 -1.36 0.77
CA VAL A 101 -2.64 -0.10 1.34
C VAL A 101 -1.66 0.58 0.40
N CYS A 102 -0.68 -0.14 -0.16
CA CYS A 102 0.26 0.43 -1.11
C CYS A 102 -0.45 0.98 -2.36
N CYS A 103 -1.37 0.22 -2.95
CA CYS A 103 -2.16 0.65 -4.11
C CYS A 103 -3.09 1.83 -3.76
N CYS A 104 -3.77 1.83 -2.62
CA CYS A 104 -4.61 2.94 -2.20
C CYS A 104 -3.77 4.19 -1.86
N CYS A 105 -2.63 4.05 -1.20
CA CYS A 105 -1.77 5.17 -0.81
C CYS A 105 -0.88 5.68 -1.95
N CYS A 106 -0.54 4.87 -2.96
CA CYS A 106 0.29 5.27 -4.10
C CYS A 106 -0.55 5.65 -5.32
N CYS A 107 -1.67 4.97 -5.60
CA CYS A 107 -2.52 5.25 -6.75
C CYS A 107 -3.65 6.26 -6.46
N CYS A 108 -4.17 6.35 -5.23
CA CYS A 108 -5.18 7.37 -4.87
C CYS A 108 -4.56 8.69 -4.38
N ARG A 109 -3.25 8.74 -4.10
CA ARG A 109 -2.49 9.97 -3.76
C ARG A 109 -2.19 10.86 -4.97
N ASN A 110 -2.54 10.45 -6.20
CA ASN A 110 -2.61 11.36 -7.34
C ASN A 110 -3.81 12.32 -7.30
N ARG A 111 -4.61 12.30 -6.23
CA ARG A 111 -5.33 13.52 -5.82
C ARG A 111 -4.51 14.19 -4.71
N PRO A 112 -3.96 15.40 -4.92
CA PRO A 112 -3.20 16.08 -3.89
C PRO A 112 -4.16 16.48 -2.76
N ALA A 113 -4.26 15.60 -1.77
CA ALA A 113 -4.68 15.89 -0.40
C ALA A 113 -3.58 15.28 0.49
N GLY A 114 -2.35 15.71 0.24
CA GLY A 114 -1.20 15.44 1.09
C GLY A 114 -0.86 16.70 1.90
N PRO A 115 -0.14 16.55 3.02
CA PRO A 115 0.29 17.67 3.88
C PRO A 115 1.04 18.77 3.11
N ASP A 116 1.70 18.43 2.00
CA ASP A 116 2.32 19.37 1.06
C ASP A 116 1.35 20.45 0.53
N ARG A 117 0.09 20.06 0.25
CA ARG A 117 -0.94 21.00 -0.22
C ARG A 117 -1.42 21.92 0.90
N ASP A 118 -1.40 21.46 2.15
CA ASP A 118 -1.73 22.28 3.30
C ASP A 118 -0.57 23.22 3.65
N GLU A 119 0.68 22.75 3.58
CA GLU A 119 1.89 23.59 3.71
C GLU A 119 1.94 24.70 2.66
N GLU A 120 1.65 24.40 1.39
CA GLU A 120 1.56 25.39 0.32
C GLU A 120 0.46 26.43 0.58
N ARG A 121 -0.68 26.00 1.12
CA ARG A 121 -1.76 26.91 1.57
C ARG A 121 -1.32 27.82 2.73
N PHE A 122 -0.58 27.28 3.70
CA PHE A 122 -0.04 28.06 4.81
C PHE A 122 1.02 29.06 4.34
N ALA A 123 1.90 28.67 3.42
CA ALA A 123 2.90 29.54 2.81
C ALA A 123 2.24 30.73 2.07
N ARG A 124 1.26 30.44 1.20
CA ARG A 124 0.51 31.48 0.47
C ARG A 124 -0.17 32.48 1.41
N ARG A 125 -0.82 31.99 2.48
CA ARG A 125 -1.48 32.86 3.47
C ARG A 125 -0.47 33.75 4.21
N ARG A 126 0.73 33.24 4.52
CA ARG A 126 1.79 34.01 5.18
C ARG A 126 2.32 35.13 4.26
N GLU A 127 2.47 34.83 2.98
CA GLU A 127 2.90 35.82 1.97
C GLU A 127 1.85 36.91 1.77
N GLU A 128 0.57 36.56 1.64
CA GLU A 128 -0.53 37.54 1.52
C GLU A 128 -0.61 38.49 2.74
N VAL A 129 -0.42 37.96 3.95
CA VAL A 129 -0.40 38.76 5.17
C VAL A 129 0.82 39.69 5.21
N LYS A 130 1.99 39.18 4.81
CA LYS A 130 3.21 39.98 4.71
C LYS A 130 3.05 41.11 3.70
N GLN A 131 2.52 40.80 2.52
CA GLN A 131 2.28 41.77 1.46
C GLN A 131 1.32 42.86 1.92
N ARG A 132 0.20 42.51 2.55
CA ARG A 132 -0.74 43.50 3.10
C ARG A 132 -0.12 44.37 4.20
N SER A 133 0.81 43.84 4.99
CA SER A 133 1.57 44.63 5.97
C SER A 133 2.53 45.60 5.29
N ASP A 134 3.24 45.13 4.27
CA ASP A 134 4.19 45.93 3.49
C ASP A 134 3.48 47.05 2.72
N ASP A 135 2.32 46.77 2.12
CA ASP A 135 1.47 47.76 1.44
C ASP A 135 1.02 48.87 2.41
N ARG A 136 0.56 48.50 3.61
CA ARG A 136 0.20 49.48 4.65
C ARG A 136 1.38 50.32 5.12
N LYS A 137 2.60 49.76 5.10
CA LYS A 137 3.82 50.47 5.47
C LYS A 137 4.26 51.41 4.35
N ALA A 138 4.17 50.97 3.10
CA ALA A 138 4.44 51.77 1.91
C ALA A 138 3.46 52.94 1.79
N GLU A 139 2.17 52.72 2.02
CA GLU A 139 1.16 53.79 2.00
C GLU A 139 1.45 54.85 3.08
N ARG A 140 1.75 54.42 4.32
CA ARG A 140 2.13 55.34 5.39
C ARG A 140 3.38 56.14 5.06
N ARG A 141 4.39 55.49 4.46
CA ARG A 141 5.62 56.15 4.04
C ARG A 141 5.36 57.16 2.92
N ALA A 142 4.58 56.80 1.91
CA ALA A 142 4.22 57.69 0.80
C ALA A 142 3.46 58.92 1.29
N ARG A 143 2.46 58.75 2.18
CA ARG A 143 1.75 59.87 2.80
C ARG A 143 2.70 60.76 3.61
N HIS A 144 3.62 60.17 4.36
CA HIS A 144 4.58 60.94 5.15
C HIS A 144 5.60 61.68 4.29
N ASP A 145 6.05 61.06 3.20
CA ASP A 145 7.00 61.65 2.26
C ASP A 145 6.33 62.79 1.46
N ASP A 146 5.06 62.66 1.07
CA ASP A 146 4.27 63.73 0.44
C ASP A 146 4.11 64.96 1.35
N ILE A 147 3.81 64.73 2.64
CA ILE A 147 3.80 65.80 3.65
C ILE A 147 5.18 66.46 3.77
N ARG A 148 6.25 65.67 3.82
CA ARG A 148 7.62 66.20 3.94
C ARG A 148 7.99 67.07 2.72
N LYS A 149 7.55 66.68 1.53
CA LYS A 149 7.71 67.48 0.29
C LYS A 149 6.90 68.77 0.31
N LYS A 150 5.63 68.72 0.76
CA LYS A 150 4.75 69.89 0.85
C LYS A 150 5.32 71.01 1.73
N TYR A 151 6.08 70.66 2.76
CA TYR A 151 6.69 71.61 3.69
C TYR A 151 8.20 71.85 3.45
N GLY A 152 8.75 71.38 2.32
CA GLY A 152 10.16 71.63 1.97
C GLY A 152 11.19 70.95 2.89
N LEU A 153 10.80 69.95 3.69
CA LEU A 153 11.70 69.22 4.60
C LEU A 153 12.57 68.17 3.87
N ILE A 154 12.41 68.00 2.56
CA ILE A 154 13.30 67.21 1.67
C ILE A 154 13.94 68.20 0.70
N PRO A 155 15.26 68.16 0.48
CA PRO A 155 15.92 68.93 -0.57
C PRO A 155 15.59 68.31 -1.92
N ASP A 156 14.37 68.54 -2.41
CA ASP A 156 14.01 68.34 -3.81
C ASP A 156 14.20 69.69 -4.51
N SER A 157 14.95 69.70 -5.61
CA SER A 157 15.29 70.89 -6.41
C SER A 157 14.08 71.61 -7.03
N ASP A 158 12.87 71.08 -6.84
CA ASP A 158 11.61 71.56 -7.40
C ASP A 158 10.66 72.19 -6.37
N HIS A 159 11.14 72.59 -5.19
CA HIS A 159 10.32 73.35 -4.24
C HIS A 159 10.33 74.86 -4.59
N PRO A 160 9.18 75.52 -4.82
CA PRO A 160 9.12 76.92 -5.29
C PRO A 160 9.72 77.97 -4.32
N TYR A 161 10.09 77.57 -3.10
CA TYR A 161 10.75 78.42 -2.10
C TYR A 161 12.28 78.23 -1.97
N SER A 162 12.88 77.22 -2.61
CA SER A 162 14.34 77.00 -2.51
C SER A 162 15.17 78.03 -3.28
N LYS A 163 14.52 78.89 -4.07
CA LYS A 163 15.16 79.95 -4.86
C LYS A 163 15.60 81.17 -4.05
N PHE A 164 15.21 81.27 -2.77
CA PHE A 164 15.47 82.44 -1.93
C PHE A 164 16.56 82.22 -0.86
N GLU A 165 17.15 81.03 -0.75
CA GLU A 165 18.23 80.74 0.22
C GLU A 165 19.65 80.82 -0.39
N ASN A 166 19.78 81.12 -1.69
CA ASN A 166 21.07 81.29 -2.38
C ASN A 166 21.35 82.76 -2.77
N GLU A 167 21.17 83.69 -1.82
CA GLU A 167 21.67 85.07 -1.90
C GLU A 167 22.51 85.42 -0.65
#